data_AF-A0A954NLW7-F1
#
_entry.id   AF-A0A954NLW7-F1
#
_cell.length_a   1.000
_cell.length_b   1.000
_cell.length_c   1.000
_cell.angle_alpha   90.00
_cell.angle_beta   90.00
_cell.angle_gamma   90.00
#
_symmetry.space_group_name_H-M   'P 1'
#
loop_
_entity.id
_entity.type
_entity.pdbx_description
1 polymer ?
#
loop_
_entity_poly.entity_id
_entity_poly.type
_entity_poly.pdbx_seq_one_letter_code
_entity_poly.pdbx_strand_id
1 'polypeptide(L)'
;GSSENMILQGVTLERLQERAQLRQSIDRLRRDLDTTGAMDGVDTYGQQAMGILTNSKLADALDLSKEDPRTLARYGKSDEKFQRDGAPKMIENFCVARRLVEAGARFVSLNYSRWDWHGGDGMNFPRSREEFPLLDQGLSALVTDLHERGLDRDVSVVVWGEFGRTPKINNNSSRDHWPKVSCAMLAGGGMP
;
A
#
# COMPACT_ATOMS: atom_id res chain seq x y z
N GLY A 1 30.97 -3.17 -19.15
CA GLY A 1 31.36 -2.65 -17.84
C GLY A 1 30.17 -2.75 -16.93
N SER A 2 30.33 -3.53 -15.86
CA SER A 2 29.30 -4.10 -14.97
C SER A 2 28.03 -3.27 -14.72
N SER A 3 26.89 -3.88 -15.05
CA SER A 3 25.60 -3.61 -14.42
C SER A 3 25.04 -4.92 -13.88
N GLU A 4 25.87 -5.65 -13.12
CA GLU A 4 25.42 -6.75 -12.27
C GLU A 4 24.83 -6.18 -10.98
N ASN A 5 23.67 -5.55 -11.10
CA ASN A 5 22.84 -5.25 -9.93
C ASN A 5 22.04 -6.51 -9.60
N MET A 6 22.42 -7.14 -8.48
CA MET A 6 21.68 -8.12 -7.69
C MET A 6 20.38 -8.64 -8.32
N ILE A 7 20.50 -9.69 -9.12
CA ILE A 7 19.36 -10.57 -9.43
C ILE A 7 19.12 -11.38 -8.16
N LEU A 8 18.08 -11.02 -7.41
CA LEU A 8 17.45 -11.91 -6.43
C LEU A 8 16.92 -13.14 -7.20
N GLN A 9 17.76 -14.16 -7.31
CA GLN A 9 17.42 -15.41 -7.96
C GLN A 9 16.24 -16.07 -7.22
N GLY A 10 15.09 -16.13 -7.87
CA GLY A 10 13.99 -17.01 -7.47
C GLY A 10 12.70 -16.36 -6.96
N VAL A 11 12.57 -15.02 -7.02
CA VAL A 11 11.29 -14.35 -6.78
C VAL A 11 10.69 -13.95 -8.12
N THR A 12 9.83 -14.80 -8.69
CA THR A 12 9.04 -14.41 -9.87
C THR A 12 7.99 -13.39 -9.45
N LEU A 13 7.52 -12.56 -10.40
CA LEU A 13 6.45 -11.60 -10.13
C LEU A 13 5.18 -12.31 -9.62
N GLU A 14 4.95 -13.57 -10.00
CA GLU A 14 3.87 -14.39 -9.46
C GLU A 14 4.02 -14.71 -7.97
N ARG A 15 5.24 -14.83 -7.45
CA ARG A 15 5.51 -15.10 -6.02
C ARG A 15 5.25 -13.91 -5.11
N LEU A 16 5.24 -12.69 -5.66
CA LEU A 16 4.85 -11.46 -4.95
C LEU A 16 3.32 -11.30 -4.85
N GLN A 17 2.55 -12.13 -5.55
CA GLN A 17 1.08 -12.01 -5.61
C GLN A 17 0.38 -12.54 -4.36
N GLU A 18 1.01 -13.46 -3.63
CA GLU A 18 0.43 -13.99 -2.39
C GLU A 18 1.13 -13.36 -1.18
N ARG A 19 0.44 -12.42 -0.54
CA ARG A 19 0.86 -11.79 0.73
C ARG A 19 1.27 -12.83 1.79
N ALA A 20 0.63 -14.01 1.78
CA ALA A 20 1.00 -15.14 2.63
C ALA A 20 2.37 -15.74 2.27
N GLN A 21 2.72 -15.82 0.99
CA GLN A 21 4.04 -16.28 0.54
C GLN A 21 5.13 -15.25 0.86
N LEU A 22 4.87 -13.96 0.66
CA LEU A 22 5.79 -12.89 1.08
C LEU A 22 6.05 -12.98 2.59
N ARG A 23 4.98 -13.09 3.39
CA ARG A 23 5.09 -13.33 4.83
C ARG A 23 5.93 -14.58 5.15
N GLN A 24 5.62 -15.72 4.54
CA GLN A 24 6.38 -16.95 4.76
C GLN A 24 7.86 -16.82 4.36
N SER A 25 8.16 -16.03 3.33
CA SER A 25 9.53 -15.77 2.89
C SER A 25 10.29 -14.92 3.91
N ILE A 26 9.64 -13.89 4.49
CA ILE A 26 10.19 -13.10 5.60
C ILE A 26 10.42 -13.97 6.84
N ASP A 27 9.44 -14.82 7.19
CA ASP A 27 9.54 -15.74 8.33
C ASP A 27 10.64 -16.79 8.18
N ARG A 28 10.93 -17.24 6.94
CA ARG A 28 12.07 -18.13 6.65
C ARG A 28 13.39 -17.38 6.74
N LEU A 29 13.49 -16.22 6.08
CA LEU A 29 14.69 -15.38 6.10
C LEU A 29 15.13 -15.05 7.53
N ARG A 30 14.18 -14.69 8.40
CA ARG A 30 14.46 -14.44 9.82
C ARG A 30 15.04 -15.66 10.53
N ARG A 31 14.43 -16.83 10.37
CA ARG A 31 14.90 -18.07 11.00
C ARG A 31 16.28 -18.49 10.51
N ASP A 32 16.55 -18.34 9.22
CA ASP A 32 17.85 -18.68 8.64
C ASP A 32 18.95 -17.76 9.18
N LEU A 33 18.68 -16.45 9.32
CA LEU A 33 19.62 -15.49 9.91
C LEU A 33 19.86 -15.76 11.40
N ASP A 34 18.81 -16.06 12.17
CA ASP A 34 18.91 -16.44 13.58
C ASP A 34 19.75 -17.74 13.77
N THR A 35 19.67 -18.68 12.82
CA THR A 35 20.38 -19.97 12.89
C THR A 35 21.83 -19.88 12.45
N THR A 36 22.13 -19.06 11.43
CA THR A 36 23.45 -19.03 10.77
C THR A 36 24.40 -17.98 11.36
N GLY A 37 23.88 -16.96 12.06
CA GLY A 37 24.70 -15.84 12.54
C GLY A 37 25.37 -15.04 11.40
N ALA A 38 24.93 -15.20 10.15
CA ALA A 38 25.58 -14.74 8.93
C ALA A 38 25.58 -13.21 8.71
N MET A 39 25.33 -12.41 9.76
CA MET A 39 25.39 -10.96 9.70
C MET A 39 26.83 -10.45 9.51
N ASP A 40 27.85 -11.24 9.85
CA ASP A 40 29.27 -10.83 9.86
C ASP A 40 29.86 -10.47 8.47
N GLY A 41 29.21 -10.87 7.37
CA GLY A 41 29.69 -10.60 6.00
C GLY A 41 28.93 -9.50 5.25
N VAL A 42 27.92 -8.90 5.87
CA VAL A 42 27.04 -7.89 5.24
C VAL A 42 27.49 -6.51 5.71
N ASP A 43 27.58 -5.53 4.81
CA ASP A 43 27.92 -4.16 5.21
C ASP A 43 26.87 -3.56 6.16
N THR A 44 27.21 -2.44 6.80
CA THR A 44 26.33 -1.82 7.82
C THR A 44 24.96 -1.43 7.28
N TYR A 45 24.82 -1.08 6.00
CA TYR A 45 23.53 -0.75 5.38
C TYR A 45 22.72 -2.01 5.08
N GLY A 46 23.37 -3.08 4.61
CA GLY A 46 22.75 -4.38 4.43
C GLY A 46 22.34 -5.02 5.77
N GLN A 47 23.14 -4.85 6.83
CA GLN A 47 22.77 -5.27 8.18
C GLN A 47 21.57 -4.48 8.72
N GLN A 48 21.49 -3.17 8.47
CA GLN A 48 20.32 -2.37 8.83
C GLN A 48 19.07 -2.79 8.04
N ALA A 49 19.20 -2.98 6.72
CA ALA A 49 18.11 -3.45 5.88
C ALA A 49 17.64 -4.85 6.31
N MET A 50 18.57 -5.77 6.60
CA MET A 50 18.22 -7.10 7.10
C MET A 50 17.62 -7.04 8.49
N GLY A 51 18.15 -6.22 9.39
CA GLY A 51 17.58 -5.99 10.72
C GLY A 51 16.15 -5.43 10.66
N ILE A 52 15.83 -4.60 9.68
CA ILE A 52 14.46 -4.13 9.40
C ILE A 52 13.59 -5.30 8.92
N LEU A 53 14.06 -6.09 7.95
CA LEU A 53 13.29 -7.22 7.41
C LEU A 53 13.09 -8.37 8.42
N THR A 54 14.04 -8.59 9.34
CA THR A 54 13.95 -9.61 10.38
C THR A 54 13.32 -9.10 11.68
N ASN A 55 13.01 -7.81 11.76
CA ASN A 55 12.35 -7.22 12.93
C ASN A 55 10.95 -7.82 13.10
N SER A 56 10.74 -8.51 14.23
CA SER A 56 9.44 -9.08 14.58
C SER A 56 8.31 -8.05 14.55
N LYS A 57 8.59 -6.79 14.86
CA LYS A 57 7.57 -5.72 14.84
C LYS A 57 7.03 -5.44 13.45
N LEU A 58 7.88 -5.48 12.41
CA LEU A 58 7.45 -5.23 11.04
C LEU A 58 6.71 -6.45 10.47
N ALA A 59 7.16 -7.66 10.77
CA ALA A 59 6.42 -8.88 10.44
C ALA A 59 5.02 -8.89 11.13
N ASP A 60 4.96 -8.48 12.40
CA ASP A 60 3.72 -8.36 13.16
C ASP A 60 2.79 -7.28 12.62
N ALA A 61 3.34 -6.19 12.08
CA ALA A 61 2.56 -5.13 11.43
C ALA A 61 1.86 -5.65 10.16
N LEU A 62 2.48 -6.58 9.43
CA LEU A 62 1.90 -7.24 8.26
C LEU A 62 0.86 -8.33 8.62
N ASP A 63 0.80 -8.79 9.88
CA ASP A 63 -0.15 -9.81 10.32
C ASP A 63 -1.43 -9.17 10.86
N LEU A 64 -2.45 -9.03 9.99
CA LEU A 64 -3.75 -8.46 10.39
C LEU A 64 -4.54 -9.35 11.34
N SER A 65 -4.18 -10.64 11.51
CA SER A 65 -4.81 -11.46 12.55
C SER A 65 -4.52 -10.95 13.97
N LYS A 66 -3.51 -10.07 14.12
CA LYS A 66 -3.13 -9.37 15.35
C LYS A 66 -3.78 -7.98 15.48
N GLU A 67 -4.80 -7.66 14.69
CA GLU A 67 -5.58 -6.42 14.81
C GLU A 67 -6.96 -6.72 15.40
N ASP A 68 -7.54 -5.76 16.16
CA ASP A 68 -8.90 -5.91 16.67
C ASP A 68 -9.86 -6.06 15.45
N PRO A 69 -10.70 -7.12 15.40
CA PRO A 69 -11.66 -7.31 14.32
C PRO A 69 -12.57 -6.10 14.07
N ARG A 70 -12.89 -5.32 15.11
CA ARG A 70 -13.68 -4.09 14.99
C ARG A 70 -12.93 -3.00 14.26
N THR A 71 -11.63 -2.86 14.51
CA THR A 71 -10.77 -1.93 13.76
C THR A 71 -10.73 -2.33 12.29
N LEU A 72 -10.48 -3.61 11.99
CA LEU A 72 -10.47 -4.10 10.60
C LEU A 72 -11.80 -3.90 9.88
N ALA A 73 -12.92 -4.12 10.57
CA ALA A 73 -14.24 -3.93 10.01
C ALA A 73 -14.50 -2.48 9.56
N ARG A 74 -13.90 -1.47 10.22
CA ARG A 74 -14.01 -0.07 9.80
C ARG A 74 -13.36 0.18 8.44
N TYR A 75 -12.18 -0.38 8.22
CA TYR A 75 -11.48 -0.25 6.94
C TYR A 75 -12.29 -0.87 5.80
N GLY A 76 -12.88 -2.04 6.04
CA GLY A 76 -13.62 -2.79 5.03
C GLY A 76 -12.89 -4.07 4.62
N LYS A 77 -13.27 -4.64 3.49
CA LYS A 77 -12.73 -5.91 3.01
C LYS A 77 -11.97 -5.74 1.70
N SER A 78 -10.83 -6.41 1.63
CA SER A 78 -10.03 -6.46 0.41
C SER A 78 -10.71 -7.34 -0.64
N ASP A 79 -10.60 -6.94 -1.91
CA ASP A 79 -10.83 -7.82 -3.07
C ASP A 79 -9.49 -8.03 -3.78
N GLU A 80 -8.96 -9.24 -3.66
CA GLU A 80 -7.66 -9.66 -4.21
C GLU A 80 -7.68 -9.82 -5.74
N LYS A 81 -8.85 -9.69 -6.37
CA LYS A 81 -8.99 -9.81 -7.81
C LYS A 81 -8.31 -8.64 -8.53
N PHE A 82 -7.30 -8.97 -9.32
CA PHE A 82 -6.70 -8.03 -10.26
C PHE A 82 -7.72 -7.60 -11.32
N GLN A 83 -7.70 -6.30 -11.65
CA GLN A 83 -8.54 -5.71 -12.67
C GLN A 83 -7.64 -5.13 -13.76
N ARG A 84 -7.55 -5.84 -14.90
CA ARG A 84 -6.72 -5.45 -16.06
C ARG A 84 -5.28 -5.12 -15.62
N ASP A 85 -4.88 -3.86 -15.76
CA ASP A 85 -3.58 -3.26 -15.50
C ASP A 85 -3.48 -2.56 -14.13
N GLY A 86 -4.53 -2.60 -13.32
CA GLY A 86 -4.55 -1.99 -12.00
C GLY A 86 -4.33 -2.97 -10.86
N ALA A 87 -4.03 -2.41 -9.69
CA ALA A 87 -3.87 -3.16 -8.46
C ALA A 87 -5.20 -3.79 -8.02
N PRO A 88 -5.16 -4.85 -7.20
CA PRO A 88 -6.35 -5.32 -6.49
C PRO A 88 -6.88 -4.26 -5.51
N LYS A 89 -8.14 -4.42 -5.07
CA LYS A 89 -8.79 -3.50 -4.12
C LYS A 89 -8.40 -3.88 -2.69
N MET A 90 -7.13 -3.69 -2.36
CA MET A 90 -6.58 -4.08 -1.07
C MET A 90 -6.86 -3.04 0.03
N ILE A 91 -8.13 -2.87 0.38
CA ILE A 91 -8.56 -1.88 1.38
C ILE A 91 -7.91 -2.11 2.75
N GLU A 92 -7.68 -3.37 3.14
CA GLU A 92 -7.03 -3.65 4.42
C GLU A 92 -5.56 -3.20 4.46
N ASN A 93 -4.94 -2.86 3.31
CA ASN A 93 -3.58 -2.30 3.29
C ASN A 93 -3.49 -0.92 3.94
N PHE A 94 -4.58 -0.15 4.02
CA PHE A 94 -4.59 1.11 4.77
C PHE A 94 -4.34 0.86 6.27
N CYS A 95 -4.93 -0.18 6.85
CA CYS A 95 -4.67 -0.59 8.24
C CYS A 95 -3.21 -1.05 8.42
N VAL A 96 -2.70 -1.82 7.46
CA VAL A 96 -1.31 -2.29 7.46
C VAL A 96 -0.34 -1.13 7.41
N ALA A 97 -0.63 -0.09 6.62
CA ALA A 97 0.19 1.10 6.56
C ALA A 97 0.30 1.79 7.93
N ARG A 98 -0.82 1.95 8.65
CA ARG A 98 -0.80 2.44 10.03
C ARG A 98 0.03 1.56 10.95
N ARG A 99 -0.15 0.23 10.89
CA ARG A 99 0.63 -0.72 11.72
C ARG A 99 2.12 -0.68 11.40
N LEU A 100 2.50 -0.50 10.14
CA LEU A 100 3.90 -0.36 9.73
C LEU A 100 4.52 0.92 10.30
N VAL A 101 3.76 2.02 10.30
CA VAL A 101 4.18 3.27 10.94
C VAL A 101 4.36 3.09 12.46
N GLU A 102 3.42 2.42 13.14
CA GLU A 102 3.57 2.06 14.57
C GLU A 102 4.79 1.16 14.84
N ALA A 103 5.14 0.30 13.88
CA ALA A 103 6.33 -0.54 13.94
C ALA A 103 7.64 0.22 13.61
N GLY A 104 7.56 1.50 13.26
CA GLY A 104 8.70 2.40 13.04
C GLY A 104 9.04 2.68 11.59
N ALA A 105 8.23 2.23 10.62
CA ALA A 105 8.40 2.59 9.23
C ALA A 105 8.27 4.12 9.06
N ARG A 106 9.27 4.73 8.44
CA ARG A 106 9.32 6.19 8.23
C ARG A 106 8.58 6.65 6.98
N PHE A 107 8.36 5.73 6.06
CA PHE A 107 7.63 5.96 4.82
C PHE A 107 6.92 4.67 4.42
N VAL A 108 5.65 4.77 4.06
CA VAL A 108 4.86 3.66 3.53
C VAL A 108 4.18 4.14 2.26
N SER A 109 4.39 3.42 1.17
CA SER A 109 3.70 3.65 -0.10
C SER A 109 2.82 2.44 -0.40
N LEU A 110 1.58 2.69 -0.78
CA LEU A 110 0.66 1.67 -1.24
C LEU A 110 -0.12 2.18 -2.45
N ASN A 111 -0.48 1.26 -3.33
CA ASN A 111 -1.44 1.51 -4.39
C ASN A 111 -2.79 0.87 -4.02
N TYR A 112 -3.87 1.44 -4.55
CA TYR A 112 -5.22 0.92 -4.39
C TYR A 112 -5.89 0.86 -5.75
N SER A 113 -6.41 -0.31 -6.11
CA SER A 113 -7.28 -0.52 -7.28
C SER A 113 -6.71 -0.08 -8.65
N ARG A 114 -7.52 -0.23 -9.69
CA ARG A 114 -7.35 0.35 -11.02
C ARG A 114 -8.03 1.70 -11.05
N TRP A 115 -7.39 2.74 -11.59
CA TRP A 115 -7.97 4.10 -11.69
C TRP A 115 -8.40 4.52 -13.10
N ASP A 116 -8.02 3.75 -14.12
CA ASP A 116 -8.15 4.21 -15.51
C ASP A 116 -9.44 3.78 -16.22
N TRP A 117 -10.59 4.25 -15.76
CA TRP A 117 -11.90 3.86 -16.31
C TRP A 117 -12.40 4.73 -17.48
N HIS A 118 -11.54 5.53 -18.12
CA HIS A 118 -11.95 6.27 -19.32
C HIS A 118 -12.17 5.34 -20.51
N GLY A 119 -12.82 5.86 -21.55
CA GLY A 119 -13.13 5.12 -22.76
C GLY A 119 -14.63 5.04 -23.06
N GLY A 120 -14.99 4.26 -24.08
CA GLY A 120 -16.36 4.11 -24.59
C GLY A 120 -17.07 2.82 -24.19
N ASP A 121 -16.57 2.10 -23.18
CA ASP A 121 -17.23 0.90 -22.65
C ASP A 121 -18.36 1.21 -21.65
N GLY A 122 -18.66 2.51 -21.43
CA GLY A 122 -19.69 2.97 -20.51
C GLY A 122 -19.31 2.82 -19.02
N MET A 123 -18.08 2.39 -18.70
CA MET A 123 -17.71 2.03 -17.33
C MET A 123 -17.13 3.18 -16.50
N ASN A 124 -16.88 4.36 -17.08
CA ASN A 124 -16.30 5.50 -16.37
C ASN A 124 -17.05 5.84 -15.07
N PHE A 125 -18.35 6.19 -15.20
CA PHE A 125 -19.16 6.56 -14.05
C PHE A 125 -19.59 5.36 -13.18
N PRO A 126 -19.99 4.20 -13.73
CA PRO A 126 -20.28 3.01 -12.91
C PRO A 126 -19.10 2.59 -12.02
N ARG A 127 -17.87 2.52 -12.57
CA ARG A 127 -16.68 2.20 -11.78
C ARG A 127 -16.39 3.26 -10.74
N SER A 128 -16.50 4.54 -11.09
CA SER A 128 -16.29 5.61 -10.11
C SER A 128 -17.21 5.48 -8.89
N ARG A 129 -18.47 5.05 -9.08
CA ARG A 129 -19.43 4.84 -7.99
C ARG A 129 -19.15 3.59 -7.15
N GLU A 130 -18.42 2.63 -7.70
CA GLU A 130 -17.98 1.43 -7.00
C GLU A 130 -16.70 1.70 -6.19
N GLU A 131 -15.77 2.46 -6.76
CA GLU A 131 -14.39 2.56 -6.30
C GLU A 131 -14.18 3.72 -5.32
N PHE A 132 -14.82 4.87 -5.54
CA PHE A 132 -14.68 6.01 -4.63
C PHE A 132 -15.18 5.73 -3.21
N PRO A 133 -16.33 5.07 -2.99
CA PRO A 133 -16.78 4.76 -1.62
C PRO A 133 -15.82 3.84 -0.87
N LEU A 134 -15.20 2.88 -1.56
CA LEU A 134 -14.22 1.98 -0.96
C LEU A 134 -12.93 2.72 -0.60
N LEU A 135 -12.41 3.57 -1.49
CA LEU A 135 -11.27 4.43 -1.17
C LEU A 135 -11.58 5.33 0.04
N ASP A 136 -12.73 6.01 0.02
CA ASP A 136 -13.18 6.91 1.09
C ASP A 136 -13.26 6.18 2.43
N GLN A 137 -13.83 4.97 2.45
CA GLN A 137 -13.89 4.14 3.65
C GLN A 137 -12.49 3.83 4.20
N GLY A 138 -11.57 3.36 3.35
CA GLY A 138 -10.20 3.02 3.76
C GLY A 138 -9.40 4.22 4.26
N LEU A 139 -9.51 5.37 3.57
CA LEU A 139 -8.84 6.61 3.95
C LEU A 139 -9.41 7.22 5.22
N SER A 140 -10.74 7.29 5.34
CA SER A 140 -11.42 7.79 6.52
C SER A 140 -11.07 6.96 7.76
N ALA A 141 -11.04 5.63 7.62
CA ALA A 141 -10.61 4.72 8.68
C ALA A 141 -9.14 4.95 9.06
N LEU A 142 -8.23 5.12 8.09
CA LEU A 142 -6.82 5.42 8.36
C LEU A 142 -6.65 6.73 9.12
N VAL A 143 -7.25 7.82 8.63
CA VAL A 143 -7.15 9.14 9.26
C VAL A 143 -7.75 9.10 10.67
N THR A 144 -8.89 8.45 10.84
CA THR A 144 -9.53 8.26 12.15
C THR A 144 -8.63 7.47 13.10
N ASP A 145 -8.05 6.35 12.66
CA ASP A 145 -7.12 5.54 13.45
C ASP A 145 -5.90 6.37 13.90
N LEU A 146 -5.33 7.19 13.01
CA LEU A 146 -4.20 8.05 13.35
C LEU A 146 -4.57 9.05 14.45
N HIS A 147 -5.76 9.65 14.39
CA HIS A 147 -6.26 10.53 15.45
C HIS A 147 -6.53 9.78 16.76
N GLU A 148 -7.25 8.65 16.72
CA GLU A 148 -7.58 7.84 17.91
C GLU A 148 -6.32 7.35 18.64
N ARG A 149 -5.21 7.18 17.91
CA ARG A 149 -3.92 6.70 18.44
C ARG A 149 -2.94 7.83 18.78
N GLY A 150 -3.32 9.08 18.58
CA GLY A 150 -2.46 10.24 18.83
C GLY A 150 -1.27 10.35 17.86
N LEU A 151 -1.37 9.74 16.68
CA LEU A 151 -0.35 9.76 15.63
C LEU A 151 -0.58 10.86 14.58
N ASP A 152 -1.73 11.53 14.60
CA ASP A 152 -2.11 12.54 13.60
C ASP A 152 -1.17 13.76 13.55
N ARG A 153 -0.44 14.03 14.64
CA ARG A 153 0.58 15.10 14.67
C ARG A 153 1.91 14.67 14.03
N ASP A 154 2.22 13.38 14.04
CA ASP A 154 3.53 12.86 13.59
C ASP A 154 3.46 12.19 12.21
N VAL A 155 2.26 11.81 11.76
CA VAL A 155 2.06 11.04 10.52
C VAL A 155 1.29 11.87 9.52
N SER A 156 1.92 12.15 8.37
CA SER A 156 1.26 12.77 7.22
C SER A 156 0.71 11.69 6.28
N VAL A 157 -0.57 11.80 5.93
CA VAL A 157 -1.19 11.03 4.86
C VAL A 157 -1.27 11.91 3.62
N VAL A 158 -0.69 11.44 2.51
CA VAL A 158 -0.73 12.12 1.22
C VAL A 158 -1.36 11.17 0.20
N VAL A 159 -2.43 11.62 -0.44
CA VAL A 159 -3.10 10.88 -1.52
C VAL A 159 -3.07 11.77 -2.76
N TRP A 160 -2.50 11.28 -3.85
CA TRP A 160 -2.47 12.01 -5.11
C TRP A 160 -2.75 11.08 -6.28
N GLY A 161 -3.07 11.68 -7.43
CA GLY A 161 -3.07 11.01 -8.73
C GLY A 161 -2.14 11.72 -9.72
N GLU A 162 -1.87 11.08 -10.84
CA GLU A 162 -1.00 11.62 -11.90
C GLU A 162 -1.67 12.80 -12.66
N PHE A 163 -2.96 12.67 -12.97
CA PHE A 163 -3.75 13.64 -13.73
C PHE A 163 -5.23 13.61 -13.33
N GLY A 164 -5.94 14.70 -13.61
CA GLY A 164 -7.38 14.79 -13.49
C GLY A 164 -8.13 14.31 -14.73
N ARG A 165 -9.41 14.67 -14.80
CA ARG A 165 -10.32 14.32 -15.90
C ARG A 165 -10.86 15.57 -16.58
N THR A 166 -11.15 15.47 -17.88
CA THR A 166 -11.70 16.61 -18.65
C THR A 166 -12.93 17.20 -17.96
N PRO A 167 -13.13 18.53 -17.96
CA PRO A 167 -14.28 19.16 -17.31
C PRO A 167 -15.59 18.88 -18.04
N LYS A 168 -15.54 18.59 -19.35
CA LYS A 168 -16.69 18.21 -20.18
C LYS A 168 -16.72 16.71 -20.42
N ILE A 169 -17.94 16.16 -20.46
CA ILE A 169 -18.20 14.78 -20.88
C ILE A 169 -18.02 14.70 -22.41
N ASN A 170 -17.32 13.68 -22.88
CA ASN A 170 -17.09 13.44 -24.30
C ASN A 170 -18.23 12.64 -24.96
N ASN A 171 -18.16 12.44 -26.27
CA ASN A 171 -19.20 11.73 -27.04
C ASN A 171 -19.40 10.26 -26.65
N ASN A 172 -18.46 9.71 -25.87
CA ASN A 172 -18.52 8.34 -25.34
C ASN A 172 -19.17 8.27 -23.95
N SER A 173 -19.84 9.35 -23.50
CA SER A 173 -20.37 9.46 -22.13
C SER A 173 -19.30 9.23 -21.06
N SER A 174 -18.09 9.73 -21.32
CA SER A 174 -16.89 9.50 -20.51
C SER A 174 -16.14 10.82 -20.28
N ARG A 175 -15.05 10.76 -19.51
CA ARG A 175 -14.10 11.87 -19.34
C ARG A 175 -12.68 11.39 -19.64
N ASP A 176 -11.95 12.16 -20.44
CA ASP A 176 -10.59 11.83 -20.89
C ASP A 176 -9.54 12.25 -19.85
N HIS A 177 -8.27 11.82 -20.04
CA HIS A 177 -7.14 12.32 -19.26
C HIS A 177 -6.98 13.84 -19.44
N TRP A 178 -6.69 14.55 -18.34
CA TRP A 178 -6.53 16.00 -18.36
C TRP A 178 -5.36 16.45 -17.47
N PRO A 179 -4.14 16.60 -18.02
CA PRO A 179 -2.94 16.93 -17.23
C PRO A 179 -2.94 18.39 -16.72
N LYS A 180 -3.85 19.25 -17.20
CA LYS A 180 -3.95 20.64 -16.74
C LYS A 180 -4.60 20.78 -15.37
N VAL A 181 -5.12 19.70 -14.79
CA VAL A 181 -5.66 19.68 -13.43
C VAL A 181 -5.20 18.41 -12.74
N SER A 182 -4.84 18.52 -11.48
CA SER A 182 -4.69 17.38 -10.57
C SER A 182 -5.10 17.83 -9.17
N CYS A 183 -5.35 16.88 -8.28
CA CYS A 183 -5.61 17.15 -6.88
C CYS A 183 -4.77 16.21 -6.01
N ALA A 184 -4.49 16.69 -4.80
CA ALA A 184 -3.95 15.87 -3.73
C ALA A 184 -4.76 16.14 -2.47
N MET A 185 -4.93 15.11 -1.65
CA MET A 185 -5.45 15.20 -0.30
C MET A 185 -4.26 15.08 0.66
N LEU A 186 -4.23 15.95 1.65
CA LEU A 186 -3.27 15.92 2.75
C LEU A 186 -4.03 15.86 4.08
N ALA A 187 -3.57 15.02 5.00
CA ALA A 187 -4.10 14.93 6.36
C ALA A 187 -2.98 14.60 7.36
N GLY A 188 -3.15 15.04 8.62
CA GLY A 188 -2.19 14.77 9.70
C GLY A 188 -0.90 15.60 9.61
N GLY A 189 0.21 15.05 10.09
CA GLY A 189 1.54 15.65 10.05
C GLY A 189 1.71 16.95 10.84
N GLY A 190 0.78 17.25 11.75
CA GLY A 190 0.82 18.51 12.47
C GLY A 190 0.52 19.74 11.60
N MET A 191 0.02 19.56 10.38
CA MET A 191 -0.32 20.66 9.48
C MET A 191 -1.41 21.55 10.11
N PRO A 192 -1.32 22.89 9.90
CA PRO A 192 -2.23 23.87 10.50
C PRO A 192 -3.65 23.81 9.95
#